data_AF-A0A7Z3C0F5-F1
#
_entry.id   AF-A0A7Z3C0F5-F1
#
_cell.length_a   1.000
_cell.length_b   1.000
_cell.length_c   1.000
_cell.angle_alpha   90.00
_cell.angle_beta   90.00
_cell.angle_gamma   90.00
#
_symmetry.space_group_name_H-M   'P 1'
#
loop_
_entity.id
_entity.type
_entity.pdbx_description
1 polymer ?
#
loop_
_entity_poly.entity_id
_entity_poly.type
_entity_poly.pdbx_seq_one_letter_code
_entity_poly.pdbx_strand_id
1 'polypeptide(L)'
;MSLHRVARFADVAQDRGLEVQIGDCKIVLLSVAGQLRAFQGECPHAGAPLAEGALCHGRLICPWHKAAFRAEDGALCEPPALDSLKRYPLELRGDEVWVDDQPLPDAHVPGLDDQRSFVIVGSGAAGTACAVALREKGFGGQIVMIDREPDAGYDRTVLSKFVLSGETPPQQIPPLRDDDFYREQHVNRVSGTVIALDAQTCTLHLADGRTLNYSAAVLATGATPNALELPGADLPQVFVLRSRAHAEQIMKIARPGQRAVIIGDSFIALECASALRQHGLDVTVLARHAIPFVAQFGEAVGKAIRALHEENGVKFIVDHPAREITGDGKVEAVLLDNGLRLSADLVLAGIGVRPATEAFASLPLENDQSIRVDAGMGVTDNLWAIGDIATFPLNGQPRRIEHWRLAQQHARIAAANMLGADEHYLDVPYFWTWHFGRNYDYLGQAGQWDAIEFMGDPEQPPFIGLFGANGLVVAAVACEQERAMALLAERMKQPLPMEEAWRLIRAVS
;
A
#
# COMPACT_ATOMS: atom_id res chain seq x y z
N MET A 1 -22.91 -10.72 -29.48
CA MET A 1 -21.79 -11.64 -29.25
C MET A 1 -20.95 -11.67 -30.51
N SER A 2 -19.77 -11.07 -30.48
CA SER A 2 -18.81 -11.08 -31.58
C SER A 2 -17.63 -11.91 -31.12
N LEU A 3 -17.57 -13.18 -31.54
CA LEU A 3 -16.46 -14.06 -31.16
C LEU A 3 -15.28 -13.86 -32.12
N HIS A 4 -14.09 -13.63 -31.56
CA HIS A 4 -12.85 -13.44 -32.29
C HIS A 4 -11.89 -14.58 -32.01
N ARG A 5 -11.27 -15.16 -33.05
CA ARG A 5 -10.20 -16.13 -32.88
C ARG A 5 -8.95 -15.42 -32.39
N VAL A 6 -8.44 -15.79 -31.22
CA VAL A 6 -7.35 -15.08 -30.54
C VAL A 6 -6.09 -15.91 -30.33
N ALA A 7 -6.22 -17.23 -30.17
CA ALA A 7 -5.08 -18.13 -29.88
C ALA A 7 -5.42 -19.58 -30.22
N ARG A 8 -4.47 -20.50 -30.03
CA ARG A 8 -4.74 -21.93 -29.86
C ARG A 8 -4.66 -22.31 -28.39
N PHE A 9 -5.37 -23.38 -28.01
CA PHE A 9 -5.34 -23.89 -26.63
C PHE A 9 -3.91 -24.21 -26.15
N ALA A 10 -3.09 -24.76 -27.03
CA ALA A 10 -1.70 -25.12 -26.74
C ALA A 10 -0.76 -23.92 -26.50
N ASP A 11 -1.17 -22.70 -26.88
CA ASP A 11 -0.38 -21.49 -26.68
C ASP A 11 -0.48 -20.97 -25.23
N VAL A 12 -1.51 -21.40 -24.48
CA VAL A 12 -1.74 -20.96 -23.11
C VAL A 12 -0.96 -21.84 -22.13
N ALA A 13 0.06 -21.25 -21.51
CA ALA A 13 0.87 -21.92 -20.50
C ALA A 13 0.08 -22.19 -19.21
N GLN A 14 0.55 -23.15 -18.41
CA GLN A 14 -0.08 -23.51 -17.13
C GLN A 14 0.35 -22.61 -15.95
N ASP A 15 1.44 -21.86 -16.09
CA ASP A 15 2.12 -21.11 -15.03
C ASP A 15 2.09 -19.58 -15.24
N ARG A 16 1.48 -19.11 -16.34
CA ARG A 16 1.30 -17.70 -16.67
C ARG A 16 0.07 -17.48 -17.55
N GLY A 17 -0.34 -16.22 -17.63
CA GLY A 17 -1.32 -15.80 -18.62
C GLY A 17 -0.72 -15.65 -20.01
N LEU A 18 -1.57 -15.78 -21.02
CA LEU A 18 -1.30 -15.36 -22.40
C LEU A 18 -2.11 -14.10 -22.67
N GLU A 19 -1.44 -12.98 -22.98
CA GLU A 19 -2.13 -11.78 -23.44
C GLU A 19 -2.57 -11.95 -24.89
N VAL A 20 -3.81 -11.55 -25.17
CA VAL A 20 -4.38 -11.45 -26.51
C VAL A 20 -5.12 -10.12 -26.66
N GLN A 21 -5.21 -9.62 -27.89
CA GLN A 21 -5.81 -8.33 -28.19
C GLN A 21 -7.02 -8.50 -29.11
N ILE A 22 -8.15 -7.87 -28.78
CA ILE A 22 -9.32 -7.74 -29.66
C ILE A 22 -9.66 -6.25 -29.78
N GLY A 23 -9.35 -5.63 -30.93
CA GLY A 23 -9.46 -4.18 -31.06
C GLY A 23 -8.59 -3.47 -30.01
N ASP A 24 -9.19 -2.65 -29.15
CA ASP A 24 -8.51 -1.97 -28.02
C ASP A 24 -8.57 -2.77 -26.70
N CYS A 25 -9.29 -3.90 -26.66
CA CYS A 25 -9.41 -4.73 -25.47
C CYS A 25 -8.22 -5.69 -25.33
N LYS A 26 -7.42 -5.48 -24.27
CA LYS A 26 -6.45 -6.47 -23.78
C LYS A 26 -7.16 -7.53 -22.95
N ILE A 27 -6.89 -8.79 -23.23
CA ILE A 27 -7.47 -9.94 -22.54
C ILE A 27 -6.33 -10.87 -22.12
N VAL A 28 -6.40 -11.40 -20.90
CA VAL A 28 -5.50 -12.46 -20.44
C VAL A 28 -6.23 -13.80 -20.44
N LEU A 29 -5.65 -14.78 -21.12
CA LEU A 29 -6.10 -16.17 -21.13
C LEU A 29 -5.32 -16.95 -20.07
N LEU A 30 -6.04 -17.66 -19.20
CA LEU A 30 -5.46 -18.55 -18.19
C LEU A 30 -5.88 -19.99 -18.46
N SER A 31 -4.96 -20.93 -18.24
CA SER A 31 -5.31 -22.36 -18.13
C SER A 31 -5.44 -22.74 -16.65
N VAL A 32 -6.63 -23.15 -16.23
CA VAL A 32 -6.94 -23.53 -14.85
C VAL A 32 -7.58 -24.91 -14.86
N ALA A 33 -6.91 -25.89 -14.24
CA ALA A 33 -7.36 -27.29 -14.18
C ALA A 33 -7.77 -27.86 -15.56
N GLY A 34 -7.03 -27.50 -16.61
CA GLY A 34 -7.28 -27.96 -17.99
C GLY A 34 -8.41 -27.23 -18.72
N GLN A 35 -8.98 -26.17 -18.13
CA GLN A 35 -9.97 -25.31 -18.78
C GLN A 35 -9.42 -23.90 -18.99
N LEU A 36 -9.80 -23.26 -20.09
CA LEU A 36 -9.46 -21.86 -20.32
C LEU A 36 -10.42 -20.92 -19.60
N ARG A 37 -9.88 -19.78 -19.19
CA ARG A 37 -10.60 -18.61 -18.69
C ARG A 37 -10.08 -17.36 -19.38
N ALA A 38 -10.95 -16.40 -19.64
CA ALA A 38 -10.61 -15.13 -20.27
C ALA A 38 -11.02 -13.98 -19.35
N PHE A 39 -10.06 -13.12 -19.02
CA PHE A 39 -10.25 -11.96 -18.16
C PHE A 39 -9.69 -10.69 -18.82
N GLN A 40 -10.03 -9.51 -18.29
CA GLN A 40 -9.34 -8.28 -18.70
C GLN A 40 -7.81 -8.44 -18.53
N GLY A 41 -7.03 -7.94 -19.49
CA GLY A 41 -5.58 -8.11 -19.51
C GLY A 41 -4.84 -7.20 -18.53
N GLU A 42 -5.46 -6.11 -18.09
CA GLU A 42 -4.85 -5.12 -17.21
C GLU A 42 -5.43 -5.19 -15.79
N CYS A 43 -4.56 -5.06 -14.79
CA CYS A 43 -4.96 -5.06 -13.39
C CYS A 43 -5.81 -3.80 -13.09
N PRO A 44 -7.01 -3.94 -12.50
CA PRO A 44 -7.89 -2.80 -12.22
C PRO A 44 -7.35 -1.81 -11.17
N HIS A 45 -6.23 -2.13 -10.51
CA HIS A 45 -5.58 -1.21 -9.55
C HIS A 45 -4.82 -0.07 -10.25
N ALA A 46 -3.93 -0.40 -11.19
CA ALA A 46 -3.00 0.57 -11.78
C ALA A 46 -2.66 0.25 -13.25
N GLY A 47 -3.35 -0.68 -13.89
CA GLY A 47 -3.13 -1.01 -15.31
C GLY A 47 -1.99 -2.00 -15.58
N ALA A 48 -1.46 -2.68 -14.56
CA ALA A 48 -0.38 -3.65 -14.75
C ALA A 48 -0.77 -4.77 -15.73
N PRO A 49 0.09 -5.15 -16.68
CA PRO A 49 -0.19 -6.25 -17.62
C PRO A 49 -0.21 -7.58 -16.86
N LEU A 50 -1.39 -8.18 -16.70
CA LEU A 50 -1.56 -9.38 -15.87
C LEU A 50 -0.87 -10.62 -16.46
N ALA A 51 -0.60 -10.65 -17.77
CA ALA A 51 0.16 -11.72 -18.41
C ALA A 51 1.62 -11.78 -17.96
N GLU A 52 2.20 -10.65 -17.50
CA GLU A 52 3.55 -10.59 -16.92
C GLU A 52 3.58 -11.03 -15.44
N GLY A 53 2.41 -11.26 -14.85
CA GLY A 53 2.26 -11.76 -13.49
C GLY A 53 2.59 -13.25 -13.34
N ALA A 54 2.23 -13.79 -12.16
CA ALA A 54 2.40 -15.21 -11.86
C ALA A 54 1.03 -15.89 -11.73
N LEU A 55 0.92 -17.14 -12.18
CA LEU A 55 -0.22 -18.02 -11.87
C LEU A 55 0.27 -19.09 -10.88
N CYS A 56 -0.18 -19.01 -9.62
CA CYS A 56 0.25 -19.90 -8.55
C CYS A 56 -0.92 -20.28 -7.65
N HIS A 57 -1.05 -21.56 -7.30
CA HIS A 57 -2.11 -22.07 -6.41
C HIS A 57 -3.53 -21.61 -6.80
N GLY A 58 -3.82 -21.56 -8.09
CA GLY A 58 -5.13 -21.11 -8.59
C GLY A 58 -5.39 -19.62 -8.46
N ARG A 59 -4.35 -18.80 -8.22
CA ARG A 59 -4.42 -17.34 -8.16
C ARG A 59 -3.54 -16.72 -9.24
N LEU A 60 -4.07 -15.73 -9.94
CA LEU A 60 -3.32 -14.83 -10.80
C LEU A 60 -2.84 -13.64 -9.96
N ILE A 61 -1.53 -13.47 -9.85
CA ILE A 61 -0.90 -12.41 -9.05
C ILE A 61 -0.32 -11.35 -9.99
N CYS A 62 -0.78 -10.12 -9.80
CA CYS A 62 -0.35 -8.92 -10.52
C CYS A 62 1.16 -8.68 -10.34
N PRO A 63 1.90 -8.36 -11.41
CA PRO A 63 3.35 -8.17 -11.35
C PRO A 63 3.76 -6.95 -10.53
N TRP A 64 2.98 -5.87 -10.54
CA TRP A 64 3.39 -4.62 -9.89
C TRP A 64 3.14 -4.63 -8.38
N HIS A 65 1.87 -4.66 -7.95
CA HIS A 65 1.54 -4.47 -6.53
C HIS A 65 0.93 -5.70 -5.84
N LYS A 66 1.04 -6.87 -6.50
CA LYS A 66 0.67 -8.17 -5.93
C LYS A 66 -0.80 -8.28 -5.51
N ALA A 67 -1.68 -7.52 -6.19
CA ALA A 67 -3.10 -7.82 -6.21
C ALA A 67 -3.28 -9.23 -6.77
N ALA A 68 -4.15 -10.03 -6.15
CA ALA A 68 -4.34 -11.41 -6.53
C ALA A 68 -5.80 -11.70 -6.82
N PHE A 69 -6.06 -12.46 -7.88
CA PHE A 69 -7.38 -12.81 -8.34
C PHE A 69 -7.51 -14.33 -8.44
N ARG A 70 -8.65 -14.87 -8.04
CA ARG A 70 -8.93 -16.30 -8.20
C ARG A 70 -8.99 -16.62 -9.69
N ALA A 71 -8.16 -17.53 -10.15
CA ALA A 71 -8.02 -17.83 -11.57
C ALA A 71 -9.28 -18.49 -12.16
N GLU A 72 -10.11 -19.12 -11.32
CA GLU A 72 -11.35 -19.79 -11.74
C GLU A 72 -12.43 -18.82 -12.24
N ASP A 73 -12.59 -17.68 -11.58
CA ASP A 73 -13.72 -16.76 -11.79
C ASP A 73 -13.34 -15.27 -11.73
N GLY A 74 -12.07 -14.93 -11.51
CA GLY A 74 -11.57 -13.55 -11.49
C GLY A 74 -11.85 -12.80 -10.19
N ALA A 75 -12.41 -13.45 -9.17
CA ALA A 75 -12.74 -12.80 -7.91
C ALA A 75 -11.49 -12.23 -7.23
N LEU A 76 -11.59 -11.01 -6.70
CA LEU A 76 -10.52 -10.38 -5.94
C LEU A 76 -10.20 -11.18 -4.68
N CYS A 77 -8.99 -11.71 -4.58
CA CYS A 77 -8.51 -12.39 -3.38
C CYS A 77 -7.69 -11.44 -2.51
N GLU A 78 -6.69 -10.79 -3.09
CA GLU A 78 -5.79 -9.88 -2.38
C GLU A 78 -5.78 -8.48 -2.99
N PRO A 79 -5.74 -7.42 -2.16
CA PRO A 79 -5.56 -6.02 -2.57
C PRO A 79 -4.18 -5.78 -3.20
N PRO A 80 -3.88 -4.60 -3.80
CA PRO A 80 -4.58 -3.32 -3.71
C PRO A 80 -5.64 -3.02 -4.77
N ALA A 81 -5.97 -3.97 -5.64
CA ALA A 81 -7.18 -3.83 -6.46
C ALA A 81 -8.42 -3.75 -5.56
N LEU A 82 -9.41 -2.98 -6.01
CA LEU A 82 -10.71 -2.87 -5.33
C LEU A 82 -11.82 -3.60 -6.11
N ASP A 83 -11.55 -4.03 -7.34
CA ASP A 83 -12.50 -4.74 -8.20
C ASP A 83 -12.02 -6.15 -8.50
N SER A 84 -12.97 -7.05 -8.74
CA SER A 84 -12.70 -8.33 -9.39
C SER A 84 -12.40 -8.13 -10.87
N LEU A 85 -11.80 -9.12 -11.53
CA LEU A 85 -11.54 -9.04 -12.96
C LEU A 85 -12.84 -9.19 -13.75
N LYS A 86 -13.01 -8.33 -14.77
CA LYS A 86 -14.02 -8.55 -15.82
C LYS A 86 -13.74 -9.88 -16.52
N ARG A 87 -14.80 -10.66 -16.72
CA ARG A 87 -14.77 -11.96 -17.41
C ARG A 87 -15.27 -11.81 -18.83
N TYR A 88 -14.68 -12.54 -19.75
CA TYR A 88 -15.10 -12.55 -21.15
C TYR A 88 -15.62 -13.94 -21.54
N PRO A 89 -16.77 -14.04 -22.24
CA PRO A 89 -17.22 -15.28 -22.83
C PRO A 89 -16.15 -15.89 -23.74
N LEU A 90 -15.96 -17.20 -23.62
CA LEU A 90 -14.96 -17.96 -24.36
C LEU A 90 -15.57 -19.26 -24.91
N GLU A 91 -15.24 -19.59 -26.16
CA GLU A 91 -15.61 -20.82 -26.84
C GLU A 91 -14.36 -21.52 -27.42
N LEU A 92 -14.27 -22.84 -27.27
CA LEU A 92 -13.28 -23.67 -27.96
C LEU A 92 -13.89 -24.29 -29.22
N ARG A 93 -13.25 -24.07 -30.37
CA ARG A 93 -13.63 -24.68 -31.66
C ARG A 93 -12.49 -25.55 -32.16
N GLY A 94 -12.50 -26.82 -31.76
CA GLY A 94 -11.33 -27.68 -31.96
C GLY A 94 -10.18 -27.21 -31.07
N ASP A 95 -9.04 -26.83 -31.67
CA ASP A 95 -7.90 -26.25 -30.97
C ASP A 95 -7.93 -24.72 -30.88
N GLU A 96 -8.86 -24.07 -31.58
CA GLU A 96 -8.95 -22.62 -31.65
C GLU A 96 -9.69 -22.03 -30.44
N VAL A 97 -9.12 -20.97 -29.88
CA VAL A 97 -9.70 -20.20 -28.78
C VAL A 97 -10.40 -18.98 -29.36
N TRP A 98 -11.70 -18.85 -29.08
CA TRP A 98 -12.54 -17.75 -29.51
C TRP A 98 -13.07 -16.99 -28.30
N VAL A 99 -12.97 -15.67 -28.30
CA VAL A 99 -13.35 -14.81 -27.16
C VAL A 99 -14.24 -13.67 -27.63
N ASP A 100 -15.24 -13.32 -26.83
CA ASP A 100 -16.12 -12.17 -27.07
C ASP A 100 -15.46 -10.89 -26.55
N ASP A 101 -15.67 -9.76 -27.22
CA ASP A 101 -15.13 -8.46 -26.81
C ASP A 101 -16.00 -7.76 -25.75
N GLN A 102 -17.19 -8.29 -25.47
CA GLN A 102 -18.06 -7.79 -24.41
C GLN A 102 -17.88 -8.59 -23.11
N PRO A 103 -17.58 -7.93 -21.98
CA PRO A 103 -17.48 -8.63 -20.71
C PRO A 103 -18.86 -9.13 -20.25
N LEU A 104 -18.86 -10.23 -19.50
CA LEU A 104 -20.03 -10.68 -18.77
C LEU A 104 -20.48 -9.59 -17.77
N PRO A 105 -21.79 -9.43 -17.53
CA PRO A 105 -22.30 -8.53 -16.50
C PRO A 105 -21.68 -8.85 -15.13
N ASP A 106 -21.41 -7.79 -14.37
CA ASP A 106 -20.96 -7.96 -12.98
C ASP A 106 -22.11 -8.52 -12.13
N ALA A 107 -21.79 -9.50 -11.28
CA ALA A 107 -22.80 -10.31 -10.61
C ALA A 107 -23.24 -9.73 -9.26
N HIS A 108 -22.66 -8.62 -8.80
CA HIS A 108 -22.75 -8.24 -7.39
C HIS A 108 -23.28 -6.82 -7.14
N VAL A 109 -24.59 -6.71 -7.00
CA VAL A 109 -25.22 -5.62 -6.23
C VAL A 109 -26.02 -6.27 -5.10
N PRO A 110 -25.67 -6.07 -3.82
CA PRO A 110 -26.43 -6.63 -2.73
C PRO A 110 -27.86 -6.06 -2.68
N GLY A 111 -28.81 -6.88 -2.24
CA GLY A 111 -30.13 -6.37 -1.84
C GLY A 111 -30.00 -5.43 -0.65
N LEU A 112 -30.79 -4.36 -0.62
CA LEU A 112 -30.74 -3.32 0.43
C LEU A 112 -31.76 -3.59 1.55
N ASP A 113 -31.89 -4.84 1.99
CA ASP A 113 -32.92 -5.29 2.93
C ASP A 113 -32.43 -5.46 4.39
N ASP A 114 -31.17 -5.16 4.67
CA ASP A 114 -30.57 -5.22 6.00
C ASP A 114 -30.73 -3.89 6.77
N GLN A 115 -31.18 -3.97 8.02
CA GLN A 115 -31.43 -2.80 8.88
C GLN A 115 -30.22 -2.36 9.71
N ARG A 116 -29.11 -3.12 9.69
CA ARG A 116 -27.90 -2.80 10.43
C ARG A 116 -27.20 -1.57 9.83
N SER A 117 -26.50 -0.82 10.69
CA SER A 117 -25.68 0.32 10.30
C SER A 117 -24.23 0.08 10.69
N PHE A 118 -23.34 0.03 9.71
CA PHE A 118 -21.90 -0.15 9.91
C PHE A 118 -21.19 1.19 9.71
N VAL A 119 -20.30 1.53 10.66
CA VAL A 119 -19.55 2.79 10.63
C VAL A 119 -18.07 2.53 10.36
N ILE A 120 -17.50 3.27 9.41
CA ILE A 120 -16.07 3.25 9.09
C ILE A 120 -15.50 4.62 9.48
N VAL A 121 -14.53 4.66 10.40
CA VAL A 121 -13.87 5.90 10.82
C VAL A 121 -12.52 6.02 10.11
N GLY A 122 -12.45 6.85 9.08
CA GLY A 122 -11.32 7.02 8.19
C GLY A 122 -11.65 6.55 6.77
N SER A 123 -11.38 7.38 5.75
CA SER A 123 -11.66 7.12 4.33
C SER A 123 -10.42 6.80 3.49
N GLY A 124 -9.25 6.68 4.11
CA GLY A 124 -8.01 6.24 3.44
C GLY A 124 -8.08 4.82 2.87
N ALA A 125 -6.95 4.26 2.44
CA ALA A 125 -6.88 2.94 1.80
C ALA A 125 -7.69 1.86 2.53
N ALA A 126 -7.50 1.74 3.84
CA ALA A 126 -8.16 0.72 4.66
C ALA A 126 -9.68 0.93 4.72
N GLY A 127 -10.14 2.16 4.98
CA GLY A 127 -11.56 2.46 5.09
C GLY A 127 -12.31 2.29 3.75
N THR A 128 -11.72 2.78 2.66
CA THR A 128 -12.29 2.60 1.32
C THR A 128 -12.34 1.11 0.94
N ALA A 129 -11.27 0.35 1.18
CA ALA A 129 -11.27 -1.09 0.93
C ALA A 129 -12.28 -1.84 1.81
N CYS A 130 -12.53 -1.39 3.04
CA CYS A 130 -13.54 -1.98 3.91
C CYS A 130 -14.95 -1.75 3.36
N ALA A 131 -15.27 -0.52 2.93
CA ALA A 131 -16.57 -0.21 2.32
C ALA A 131 -16.82 -1.05 1.05
N VAL A 132 -15.80 -1.18 0.21
CA VAL A 132 -15.83 -2.04 -0.98
C VAL A 132 -16.06 -3.51 -0.59
N ALA A 133 -15.26 -4.04 0.34
CA ALA A 133 -15.33 -5.44 0.74
C ALA A 133 -16.66 -5.79 1.43
N LEU A 134 -17.23 -4.89 2.23
CA LEU A 134 -18.56 -5.07 2.82
C LEU A 134 -19.62 -5.27 1.74
N ARG A 135 -19.58 -4.45 0.68
CA ARG A 135 -20.52 -4.55 -0.43
C ARG A 135 -20.29 -5.78 -1.28
N GLU A 136 -19.03 -6.08 -1.63
CA GLU A 136 -18.63 -7.30 -2.34
C GLU A 136 -19.02 -8.59 -1.60
N LYS A 137 -19.04 -8.56 -0.27
CA LYS A 137 -19.43 -9.70 0.58
C LYS A 137 -20.93 -9.72 0.90
N GLY A 138 -21.73 -8.88 0.25
CA GLY A 138 -23.19 -8.94 0.31
C GLY A 138 -23.84 -8.13 1.45
N PHE A 139 -23.13 -7.21 2.11
CA PHE A 139 -23.76 -6.37 3.13
C PHE A 139 -24.80 -5.43 2.49
N GLY A 140 -26.07 -5.64 2.82
CA GLY A 140 -27.19 -4.82 2.35
C GLY A 140 -27.49 -3.59 3.20
N GLY A 141 -26.81 -3.43 4.34
CA GLY A 141 -27.16 -2.41 5.33
C GLY A 141 -26.54 -1.05 5.05
N GLN A 142 -26.82 -0.09 5.93
CA GLN A 142 -26.26 1.25 5.83
C GLN A 142 -24.76 1.21 6.13
N ILE A 143 -23.95 1.82 5.26
CA ILE A 143 -22.54 2.11 5.55
C ILE A 143 -22.40 3.62 5.72
N VAL A 144 -21.84 4.05 6.85
CA VAL A 144 -21.46 5.44 7.11
C VAL A 144 -19.96 5.53 7.21
N MET A 145 -19.32 6.25 6.29
CA MET A 145 -17.88 6.48 6.29
C MET A 145 -17.58 7.91 6.74
N ILE A 146 -16.86 8.07 7.84
CA ILE A 146 -16.58 9.35 8.49
C ILE A 146 -15.11 9.70 8.31
N ASP A 147 -14.79 10.86 7.75
CA ASP A 147 -13.41 11.36 7.68
C ASP A 147 -13.35 12.88 7.87
N ARG A 148 -12.19 13.39 8.30
CA ARG A 148 -11.88 14.81 8.42
C ARG A 148 -11.62 15.46 7.06
N GLU A 149 -11.06 14.71 6.10
CA GLU A 149 -10.93 15.13 4.71
C GLU A 149 -12.31 14.98 4.03
N PRO A 150 -12.86 16.04 3.40
CA PRO A 150 -14.22 16.02 2.86
C PRO A 150 -14.36 15.22 1.56
N ASP A 151 -13.25 15.03 0.84
CA ASP A 151 -13.22 14.36 -0.47
C ASP A 151 -13.08 12.84 -0.32
N ALA A 152 -13.25 12.11 -1.43
CA ALA A 152 -12.93 10.68 -1.48
C ALA A 152 -11.49 10.40 -1.07
N GLY A 153 -11.27 9.24 -0.45
CA GLY A 153 -9.93 8.72 -0.22
C GLY A 153 -9.16 8.63 -1.54
N TYR A 154 -7.85 8.83 -1.48
CA TYR A 154 -6.95 8.84 -2.63
C TYR A 154 -5.69 8.04 -2.33
N ASP A 155 -4.95 7.68 -3.37
CA ASP A 155 -3.66 7.01 -3.21
C ASP A 155 -2.65 7.95 -2.55
N ARG A 156 -2.25 7.66 -1.30
CA ARG A 156 -1.24 8.47 -0.60
C ARG A 156 0.18 8.13 -1.03
N THR A 157 0.39 7.00 -1.69
CA THR A 157 1.72 6.52 -2.10
C THR A 157 2.33 7.35 -3.23
N VAL A 158 1.50 8.09 -3.98
CA VAL A 158 1.96 9.01 -5.03
C VAL A 158 2.48 10.34 -4.48
N LEU A 159 2.14 10.69 -3.23
CA LEU A 159 2.50 11.97 -2.63
C LEU A 159 4.01 12.17 -2.57
N SER A 160 4.75 11.18 -2.08
CA SER A 160 6.22 11.21 -1.95
C SER A 160 6.97 10.95 -3.26
N LYS A 161 6.24 10.61 -4.33
CA LYS A 161 6.78 10.22 -5.64
C LYS A 161 6.39 11.25 -6.70
N PHE A 162 5.40 10.94 -7.53
CA PHE A 162 4.98 11.72 -8.70
C PHE A 162 4.49 13.13 -8.37
N VAL A 163 3.97 13.35 -7.16
CA VAL A 163 3.52 14.70 -6.75
C VAL A 163 4.71 15.59 -6.41
N LEU A 164 5.63 15.12 -5.58
CA LEU A 164 6.83 15.90 -5.22
C LEU A 164 7.85 16.01 -6.37
N SER A 165 7.84 15.10 -7.36
CA SER A 165 8.64 15.27 -8.59
C SER A 165 8.04 16.33 -9.52
N GLY A 166 6.76 16.66 -9.34
CA GLY A 166 6.02 17.62 -10.16
C GLY A 166 5.36 17.03 -11.40
N GLU A 167 5.38 15.70 -11.56
CA GLU A 167 4.69 14.99 -12.66
C GLU A 167 3.17 15.05 -12.51
N THR A 168 2.66 14.95 -11.28
CA THR A 168 1.23 14.95 -10.97
C THR A 168 0.88 16.10 -10.01
N PRO A 169 0.03 17.06 -10.42
CA PRO A 169 -0.46 18.08 -9.50
C PRO A 169 -1.23 17.45 -8.32
N PRO A 170 -1.09 17.94 -7.08
CA PRO A 170 -1.79 17.38 -5.92
C PRO A 170 -3.32 17.28 -6.08
N GLN A 171 -3.93 18.19 -6.82
CA GLN A 171 -5.38 18.23 -7.08
C GLN A 171 -5.85 17.20 -8.11
N GLN A 172 -4.92 16.62 -8.87
CA GLN A 172 -5.22 15.65 -9.93
C GLN A 172 -4.97 14.20 -9.48
N ILE A 173 -4.68 13.98 -8.19
CA ILE A 173 -4.56 12.62 -7.65
C ILE A 173 -5.95 11.99 -7.72
N PRO A 174 -6.13 10.90 -8.50
CA PRO A 174 -7.42 10.26 -8.64
C PRO A 174 -7.88 9.70 -7.29
N PRO A 175 -9.21 9.70 -7.04
CA PRO A 175 -9.73 9.04 -5.87
C PRO A 175 -9.59 7.51 -6.01
N LEU A 176 -9.58 6.81 -4.89
CA LEU A 176 -9.57 5.34 -4.86
C LEU A 176 -10.87 4.75 -5.43
N ARG A 177 -11.96 5.48 -5.25
CA ARG A 177 -13.28 5.22 -5.83
C ARG A 177 -13.90 6.54 -6.26
N ASP A 178 -14.54 6.55 -7.42
CA ASP A 178 -15.31 7.69 -7.89
C ASP A 178 -16.61 7.88 -7.11
N ASP A 179 -17.24 9.04 -7.27
CA ASP A 179 -18.49 9.37 -6.59
C ASP A 179 -19.66 8.46 -7.01
N ASP A 180 -19.56 7.86 -8.20
CA ASP A 180 -20.52 6.89 -8.73
C ASP A 180 -20.56 5.63 -7.87
N PHE A 181 -19.40 5.08 -7.50
CA PHE A 181 -19.32 3.95 -6.57
C PHE A 181 -20.07 4.25 -5.26
N TYR A 182 -19.81 5.38 -4.61
CA TYR A 182 -20.43 5.68 -3.31
C TYR A 182 -21.95 5.85 -3.43
N ARG A 183 -22.43 6.43 -4.54
CA ARG A 183 -23.86 6.59 -4.81
C ARG A 183 -24.55 5.25 -5.09
N GLU A 184 -23.99 4.46 -6.00
CA GLU A 184 -24.58 3.17 -6.43
C GLU A 184 -24.51 2.11 -5.34
N GLN A 185 -23.46 2.14 -4.52
CA GLN A 185 -23.29 1.25 -3.38
C GLN A 185 -23.89 1.81 -2.09
N HIS A 186 -24.63 2.93 -2.13
CA HIS A 186 -25.30 3.50 -0.97
C HIS A 186 -24.38 3.66 0.25
N VAL A 187 -23.18 4.20 0.04
CA VAL A 187 -22.20 4.48 1.09
C VAL A 187 -22.30 5.97 1.46
N ASN A 188 -22.81 6.26 2.66
CA ASN A 188 -22.97 7.62 3.14
C ASN A 188 -21.62 8.16 3.65
N ARG A 189 -21.03 9.12 2.93
CA ARG A 189 -19.81 9.81 3.37
C ARG A 189 -20.15 11.03 4.22
N VAL A 190 -19.52 11.11 5.38
CA VAL A 190 -19.72 12.17 6.36
C VAL A 190 -18.39 12.85 6.63
N SER A 191 -18.28 14.13 6.25
CA SER A 191 -17.18 14.98 6.70
C SER A 191 -17.37 15.28 8.19
N GLY A 192 -16.39 14.93 9.02
CA GLY A 192 -16.45 15.12 10.46
C GLY A 192 -15.22 14.57 11.18
N THR A 193 -14.91 15.15 12.34
CA THR A 193 -13.85 14.64 13.22
C THR A 193 -14.50 13.88 14.36
N VAL A 194 -14.23 12.58 14.46
CA VAL A 194 -14.58 11.77 15.64
C VAL A 194 -13.67 12.19 16.79
N ILE A 195 -14.24 12.45 17.95
CA ILE A 195 -13.51 12.90 19.15
C ILE A 195 -13.61 11.93 20.32
N ALA A 196 -14.59 11.03 20.31
CA ALA A 196 -14.75 9.99 21.33
C ALA A 196 -15.52 8.79 20.77
N LEU A 197 -15.22 7.63 21.33
CA LEU A 197 -15.92 6.36 21.09
C LEU A 197 -16.29 5.73 22.44
N ASP A 198 -17.53 5.29 22.55
CA ASP A 198 -17.99 4.39 23.60
C ASP A 198 -18.33 3.02 22.97
N ALA A 199 -17.41 2.06 23.17
CA ALA A 199 -17.56 0.71 22.66
C ALA A 199 -18.64 -0.12 23.39
N GLN A 200 -19.01 0.24 24.63
CA GLN A 200 -20.04 -0.47 25.39
C GLN A 200 -21.44 -0.12 24.88
N THR A 201 -21.66 1.16 24.58
CA THR A 201 -22.94 1.65 24.05
C THR A 201 -22.97 1.71 22.52
N CYS A 202 -21.91 1.29 21.84
CA CYS A 202 -21.75 1.35 20.38
C CYS A 202 -22.04 2.74 19.80
N THR A 203 -21.42 3.76 20.40
CA THR A 203 -21.69 5.18 20.10
C THR A 203 -20.41 5.94 19.74
N LEU A 204 -20.47 6.76 18.69
CA LEU A 204 -19.42 7.69 18.27
C LEU A 204 -19.87 9.13 18.47
N HIS A 205 -18.95 9.99 18.93
CA HIS A 205 -19.18 11.42 19.09
C HIS A 205 -18.27 12.22 18.16
N LEU A 206 -18.86 13.18 17.44
CA LEU A 206 -18.16 14.07 16.52
C LEU A 206 -17.93 15.44 17.17
N ALA A 207 -16.90 16.14 16.71
CA ALA A 207 -16.50 17.47 17.19
C ALA A 207 -17.61 18.53 17.04
N ASP A 208 -18.56 18.35 16.12
CA ASP A 208 -19.69 19.25 15.90
C ASP A 208 -20.93 18.91 16.74
N GLY A 209 -20.80 17.99 17.70
CA GLY A 209 -21.87 17.58 18.60
C GLY A 209 -22.77 16.48 18.04
N ARG A 210 -22.60 16.05 16.78
CA ARG A 210 -23.32 14.88 16.26
C ARG A 210 -22.91 13.61 17.01
N THR A 211 -23.88 12.73 17.22
CA THR A 211 -23.70 11.43 17.85
C THR A 211 -24.28 10.36 16.92
N LEU A 212 -23.56 9.26 16.74
CA LEU A 212 -23.91 8.17 15.83
C LEU A 212 -23.85 6.84 16.57
N ASN A 213 -24.95 6.08 16.52
CA ASN A 213 -25.00 4.70 16.99
C ASN A 213 -24.68 3.76 15.83
N TYR A 214 -24.06 2.62 16.13
CA TYR A 214 -23.70 1.63 15.12
C TYR A 214 -24.02 0.20 15.57
N SER A 215 -24.21 -0.69 14.60
CA SER A 215 -24.29 -2.14 14.81
C SER A 215 -22.90 -2.79 14.78
N ALA A 216 -21.99 -2.24 13.96
CA ALA A 216 -20.57 -2.56 13.97
C ALA A 216 -19.78 -1.32 13.55
N ALA A 217 -18.56 -1.15 14.07
CA ALA A 217 -17.67 -0.07 13.66
C ALA A 217 -16.27 -0.58 13.37
N VAL A 218 -15.57 0.08 12.44
CA VAL A 218 -14.16 -0.16 12.17
C VAL A 218 -13.37 1.15 12.23
N LEU A 219 -12.27 1.11 12.98
CA LEU A 219 -11.34 2.23 13.14
C LEU A 219 -10.22 2.11 12.11
N ALA A 220 -10.20 3.05 11.17
CA ALA A 220 -9.28 3.11 10.02
C ALA A 220 -8.57 4.49 9.94
N THR A 221 -8.34 5.14 11.09
CA THR A 221 -7.75 6.49 11.17
C THR A 221 -6.26 6.52 10.81
N GLY A 222 -5.62 5.36 10.75
CA GLY A 222 -4.22 5.21 10.37
C GLY A 222 -3.27 5.87 11.36
N ALA A 223 -2.26 6.56 10.84
CA ALA A 223 -1.23 7.24 11.62
C ALA A 223 -1.07 8.73 11.27
N THR A 224 -0.54 9.49 12.23
CA THR A 224 -0.21 10.93 12.18
C THR A 224 1.31 11.12 12.21
N PRO A 225 1.90 12.00 11.38
CA PRO A 225 3.33 12.30 11.44
C PRO A 225 3.79 12.77 12.81
N ASN A 226 4.99 12.34 13.21
CA ASN A 226 5.64 12.88 14.39
C ASN A 226 6.07 14.33 14.11
N ALA A 227 5.72 15.24 15.01
CA ALA A 227 6.14 16.62 14.92
C ALA A 227 7.64 16.71 15.24
N LEU A 228 8.32 17.66 14.60
CA LEU A 228 9.70 17.95 14.90
C LEU A 228 9.76 18.83 16.16
N GLU A 229 10.48 18.38 17.19
CA GLU A 229 10.60 19.09 18.46
C GLU A 229 11.99 19.71 18.61
N LEU A 230 12.20 20.88 18.00
CA LEU A 230 13.42 21.69 18.17
C LEU A 230 13.13 23.18 17.90
N PRO A 231 14.00 24.11 18.34
CA PRO A 231 13.82 25.53 18.07
C PRO A 231 13.71 25.84 16.57
N GLY A 232 12.66 26.58 16.19
CA GLY A 232 12.35 26.96 14.81
C GLY A 232 11.61 25.90 13.98
N ALA A 233 11.19 24.79 14.59
CA ALA A 233 10.36 23.77 13.91
C ALA A 233 8.95 24.27 13.55
N ASP A 234 8.52 25.40 14.10
CA ASP A 234 7.24 26.08 13.83
C ASP A 234 7.30 27.05 12.64
N LEU A 235 8.47 27.23 12.01
CA LEU A 235 8.61 28.07 10.82
C LEU A 235 7.75 27.54 9.65
N PRO A 236 7.13 28.42 8.83
CA PRO A 236 6.15 28.01 7.82
C PRO A 236 6.66 27.08 6.72
N GLN A 237 7.98 27.00 6.51
CA GLN A 237 8.61 26.12 5.51
C GLN A 237 9.19 24.83 6.11
N VAL A 238 8.78 24.49 7.33
CA VAL A 238 9.02 23.18 7.95
C VAL A 238 7.78 22.33 7.71
N PHE A 239 7.94 21.25 6.95
CA PHE A 239 6.85 20.40 6.51
C PHE A 239 6.96 18.98 7.03
N VAL A 240 5.82 18.30 7.04
CA VAL A 240 5.71 16.84 7.04
C VAL A 240 4.94 16.45 5.77
N LEU A 241 4.97 15.17 5.37
CA LEU A 241 4.17 14.69 4.24
C LEU A 241 3.27 13.54 4.68
N ARG A 242 1.95 13.72 4.50
CA ARG A 242 0.94 12.68 4.82
C ARG A 242 -0.37 12.85 4.06
N SER A 243 -0.76 14.10 3.82
CA SER A 243 -2.00 14.45 3.14
C SER A 243 -1.74 15.22 1.84
N ARG A 244 -2.75 15.31 0.99
CA ARG A 244 -2.80 16.18 -0.19
C ARG A 244 -2.47 17.62 0.19
N ALA A 245 -3.06 18.13 1.28
CA ALA A 245 -2.79 19.48 1.77
C ALA A 245 -1.30 19.73 2.11
N HIS A 246 -0.62 18.74 2.72
CA HIS A 246 0.82 18.84 2.96
C HIS A 246 1.61 18.91 1.63
N ALA A 247 1.28 18.06 0.66
CA ALA A 247 1.93 18.08 -0.64
C ALA A 247 1.70 19.41 -1.38
N GLU A 248 0.49 19.97 -1.32
CA GLU A 248 0.17 21.29 -1.87
C GLU A 248 1.01 22.40 -1.25
N GLN A 249 1.16 22.39 0.07
CA GLN A 249 1.97 23.37 0.79
C GLN A 249 3.44 23.32 0.36
N ILE A 250 4.01 22.11 0.23
CA ILE A 250 5.38 21.91 -0.24
C ILE A 250 5.52 22.38 -1.69
N MET A 251 4.67 21.90 -2.60
CA MET A 251 4.77 22.23 -4.03
C MET A 251 4.48 23.70 -4.35
N LYS A 252 3.72 24.39 -3.50
CA LYS A 252 3.49 25.83 -3.63
C LYS A 252 4.78 26.63 -3.50
N ILE A 253 5.76 26.18 -2.72
CA ILE A 253 7.01 26.92 -2.49
C ILE A 253 8.23 26.31 -3.17
N ALA A 254 8.24 25.00 -3.42
CA ALA A 254 9.37 24.28 -3.98
C ALA A 254 9.64 24.77 -5.41
N ARG A 255 10.88 25.19 -5.68
CA ARG A 255 11.31 25.68 -6.99
C ARG A 255 12.68 25.10 -7.35
N PRO A 256 12.96 24.85 -8.65
CA PRO A 256 14.29 24.47 -9.09
C PRO A 256 15.36 25.45 -8.59
N GLY A 257 16.50 24.92 -8.15
CA GLY A 257 17.62 25.68 -7.59
C GLY A 257 17.50 26.06 -6.11
N GLN A 258 16.37 25.77 -5.45
CA GLN A 258 16.25 25.89 -3.99
C GLN A 258 16.89 24.70 -3.27
N ARG A 259 17.15 24.88 -1.97
CA ARG A 259 17.77 23.88 -1.09
C ARG A 259 16.73 23.30 -0.14
N ALA A 260 16.62 21.97 -0.13
CA ALA A 260 15.80 21.24 0.81
C ALA A 260 16.68 20.48 1.80
N VAL A 261 16.39 20.60 3.10
CA VAL A 261 16.97 19.72 4.13
C VAL A 261 15.89 18.75 4.59
N ILE A 262 16.16 17.45 4.48
CA ILE A 262 15.27 16.39 4.94
C ILE A 262 15.85 15.83 6.24
N ILE A 263 15.04 15.80 7.30
CA ILE A 263 15.43 15.25 8.59
C ILE A 263 14.88 13.83 8.70
N GLY A 264 15.76 12.84 8.66
CA GLY A 264 15.43 11.42 8.67
C GLY A 264 15.60 10.74 7.30
N ASP A 265 15.73 9.42 7.36
CA ASP A 265 16.09 8.50 6.27
C ASP A 265 15.10 7.31 6.19
N SER A 266 13.83 7.55 6.56
CA SER A 266 12.74 6.59 6.37
C SER A 266 12.42 6.41 4.87
N PHE A 267 11.64 5.38 4.52
CA PHE A 267 11.19 5.15 3.13
C PHE A 267 10.60 6.41 2.52
N ILE A 268 9.62 7.02 3.20
CA ILE A 268 8.99 8.27 2.73
C ILE A 268 10.01 9.39 2.61
N ALA A 269 10.95 9.52 3.55
CA ALA A 269 11.96 10.57 3.50
C ALA A 269 12.89 10.44 2.28
N LEU A 270 13.34 9.22 1.96
CA LEU A 270 14.17 8.97 0.79
C LEU A 270 13.37 9.00 -0.52
N GLU A 271 12.09 8.63 -0.52
CA GLU A 271 11.23 8.89 -1.69
C GLU A 271 11.12 10.41 -1.96
N CYS A 272 10.87 11.20 -0.91
CA CYS A 272 10.83 12.66 -1.03
C CYS A 272 12.18 13.24 -1.48
N ALA A 273 13.31 12.70 -1.00
CA ALA A 273 14.64 13.10 -1.45
C ALA A 273 14.80 12.90 -2.95
N SER A 274 14.40 11.72 -3.44
CA SER A 274 14.42 11.39 -4.86
C SER A 274 13.54 12.34 -5.68
N ALA A 275 12.28 12.49 -5.28
CA ALA A 275 11.30 13.30 -5.97
C ALA A 275 11.69 14.79 -6.01
N LEU A 276 12.15 15.37 -4.89
CA LEU A 276 12.58 16.77 -4.84
C LEU A 276 13.85 17.03 -5.65
N ARG A 277 14.78 16.06 -5.72
CA ARG A 277 15.93 16.13 -6.65
C ARG A 277 15.46 16.15 -8.10
N GLN A 278 14.53 15.29 -8.48
CA GLN A 278 13.94 15.27 -9.84
C GLN A 278 13.19 16.58 -10.14
N HIS A 279 12.58 17.19 -9.13
CA HIS A 279 11.96 18.52 -9.24
C HIS A 279 12.97 19.68 -9.34
N GLY A 280 14.28 19.39 -9.21
CA GLY A 280 15.35 20.36 -9.41
C GLY A 280 15.85 21.07 -8.14
N LEU A 281 15.48 20.60 -6.93
CA LEU A 281 16.01 21.14 -5.68
C LEU A 281 17.34 20.48 -5.32
N ASP A 282 18.22 21.21 -4.64
CA ASP A 282 19.41 20.67 -3.98
C ASP A 282 19.02 20.05 -2.63
N VAL A 283 19.14 18.72 -2.51
CA VAL A 283 18.65 17.98 -1.34
C VAL A 283 19.82 17.54 -0.46
N THR A 284 19.72 17.83 0.84
CA THR A 284 20.56 17.24 1.89
C THR A 284 19.69 16.46 2.87
N VAL A 285 20.06 15.20 3.13
CA VAL A 285 19.39 14.32 4.10
C VAL A 285 20.25 14.25 5.36
N LEU A 286 19.67 14.62 6.51
CA LEU A 286 20.21 14.33 7.83
C LEU A 286 19.76 12.92 8.22
N ALA A 287 20.59 11.94 7.91
CA ALA A 287 20.28 10.54 8.11
C ALA A 287 20.56 10.10 9.54
N ARG A 288 19.71 9.23 10.07
CA ARG A 288 19.92 8.60 11.38
C ARG A 288 20.89 7.43 11.29
N HIS A 289 20.99 6.81 10.11
CA HIS A 289 21.83 5.65 9.87
C HIS A 289 22.88 5.96 8.82
N ALA A 290 24.06 5.36 8.97
CA ALA A 290 25.09 5.40 7.94
C ALA A 290 24.63 4.67 6.66
N ILE A 291 23.82 3.63 6.79
CA ILE A 291 23.27 2.90 5.65
C ILE A 291 21.76 2.79 5.90
N PRO A 292 20.91 3.29 4.99
CA PRO A 292 19.47 3.20 5.18
C PRO A 292 19.00 1.76 5.05
N PHE A 293 17.88 1.45 5.69
CA PHE A 293 17.12 0.21 5.53
C PHE A 293 17.85 -1.10 5.85
N VAL A 294 18.99 -1.08 6.53
CA VAL A 294 19.75 -2.30 6.88
C VAL A 294 18.86 -3.33 7.59
N ALA A 295 17.98 -2.88 8.49
CA ALA A 295 17.08 -3.74 9.24
C ALA A 295 15.99 -4.41 8.37
N GLN A 296 15.67 -3.85 7.19
CA GLN A 296 14.63 -4.37 6.30
C GLN A 296 15.25 -5.09 5.09
N PHE A 297 16.23 -4.46 4.44
CA PHE A 297 16.79 -4.87 3.15
C PHE A 297 18.21 -5.42 3.24
N GLY A 298 18.82 -5.41 4.43
CA GLY A 298 20.21 -5.81 4.61
C GLY A 298 21.20 -4.76 4.07
N GLU A 299 22.46 -4.95 4.42
CA GLU A 299 23.51 -3.94 4.18
C GLU A 299 23.78 -3.70 2.68
N ALA A 300 23.80 -4.76 1.86
CA ALA A 300 24.11 -4.65 0.44
C ALA A 300 23.10 -3.79 -0.33
N VAL A 301 21.80 -4.06 -0.13
CA VAL A 301 20.73 -3.28 -0.78
C VAL A 301 20.66 -1.86 -0.20
N GLY A 302 20.85 -1.69 1.11
CA GLY A 302 20.91 -0.38 1.73
C GLY A 302 22.04 0.49 1.16
N LYS A 303 23.22 -0.08 0.92
CA LYS A 303 24.34 0.60 0.24
C LYS A 303 23.99 0.97 -1.19
N ALA A 304 23.40 0.05 -1.95
CA ALA A 304 23.00 0.32 -3.33
C ALA A 304 21.97 1.47 -3.42
N ILE A 305 21.00 1.52 -2.51
CA ILE A 305 20.02 2.63 -2.44
C ILE A 305 20.73 3.93 -2.07
N ARG A 306 21.63 3.93 -1.08
CA ARG A 306 22.40 5.13 -0.73
C ARG A 306 23.23 5.63 -1.91
N ALA A 307 23.94 4.73 -2.59
CA ALA A 307 24.75 5.05 -3.76
C ALA A 307 23.91 5.67 -4.88
N LEU A 308 22.75 5.08 -5.18
CA LEU A 308 21.79 5.62 -6.14
C LEU A 308 21.39 7.07 -5.81
N HIS A 309 21.15 7.37 -4.54
CA HIS A 309 20.83 8.72 -4.09
C HIS A 309 22.00 9.69 -4.26
N GLU A 310 23.21 9.28 -3.86
CA GLU A 310 24.44 10.08 -3.98
C GLU A 310 24.80 10.36 -5.45
N GLU A 311 24.65 9.36 -6.34
CA GLU A 311 24.84 9.49 -7.80
C GLU A 311 23.87 10.52 -8.41
N ASN A 312 22.67 10.64 -7.86
CA ASN A 312 21.68 11.64 -8.27
C ASN A 312 21.81 12.98 -7.51
N GLY A 313 22.90 13.16 -6.76
CA GLY A 313 23.28 14.43 -6.14
C GLY A 313 22.62 14.71 -4.79
N VAL A 314 21.99 13.71 -4.15
CA VAL A 314 21.56 13.82 -2.74
C VAL A 314 22.81 13.80 -1.86
N LYS A 315 22.88 14.73 -0.91
CA LYS A 315 23.95 14.76 0.10
C LYS A 315 23.47 14.12 1.39
N PHE A 316 24.25 13.23 1.96
CA PHE A 316 23.95 12.65 3.27
C PHE A 316 24.88 13.22 4.35
N ILE A 317 24.29 13.59 5.48
CA ILE A 317 25.02 13.91 6.71
C ILE A 317 24.53 12.93 7.77
N VAL A 318 25.48 12.26 8.42
CA VAL A 318 25.25 11.27 9.47
C VAL A 318 25.89 11.76 10.76
N ASP A 319 25.47 11.20 11.89
CA ASP A 319 26.02 11.46 13.24
C ASP A 319 25.94 12.92 13.73
N HIS A 320 25.24 13.79 13.00
CA HIS A 320 25.08 15.22 13.32
C HIS A 320 23.61 15.63 13.17
N PRO A 321 22.79 15.45 14.22
CA PRO A 321 21.38 15.82 14.19
C PRO A 321 21.18 17.33 14.08
N ALA A 322 20.01 17.72 13.56
CA ALA A 322 19.56 19.10 13.62
C ALA A 322 19.38 19.54 15.07
N ARG A 323 19.99 20.67 15.43
CA ARG A 323 19.84 21.32 16.73
C ARG A 323 18.79 22.41 16.70
N GLU A 324 18.75 23.18 15.61
CA GLU A 324 17.89 24.36 15.46
C GLU A 324 17.62 24.61 13.96
N ILE A 325 16.42 25.08 13.64
CA ILE A 325 16.12 25.66 12.33
C ILE A 325 16.06 27.17 12.50
N THR A 326 16.87 27.89 11.75
CA THR A 326 17.05 29.35 11.89
C THR A 326 16.42 30.11 10.72
N GLY A 327 15.90 31.30 11.03
CA GLY A 327 15.51 32.31 10.04
C GLY A 327 14.52 33.33 10.61
N ASP A 328 14.30 34.42 9.87
CA ASP A 328 13.40 35.51 10.25
C ASP A 328 12.08 35.40 9.46
N GLY A 329 11.03 34.88 10.10
CA GLY A 329 9.72 34.64 9.49
C GLY A 329 9.67 33.57 8.39
N LYS A 330 10.83 33.02 8.00
CA LYS A 330 10.98 31.90 7.06
C LYS A 330 12.25 31.11 7.33
N VAL A 331 12.31 29.85 6.88
CA VAL A 331 13.53 29.02 6.95
C VAL A 331 14.66 29.66 6.13
N GLU A 332 15.86 29.73 6.73
CA GLU A 332 17.10 30.13 6.06
C GLU A 332 18.22 29.10 6.19
N ALA A 333 18.25 28.37 7.31
CA ALA A 333 19.24 27.32 7.53
C ALA A 333 18.84 26.34 8.63
N VAL A 334 19.45 25.15 8.60
CA VAL A 334 19.45 24.18 9.69
C VAL A 334 20.84 24.18 10.34
N LEU A 335 20.89 24.43 11.64
CA LEU A 335 22.10 24.35 12.46
C LEU A 335 22.20 22.95 13.06
N LEU A 336 23.34 22.30 12.85
CA LEU A 336 23.63 20.99 13.44
C LEU A 336 24.29 21.13 14.81
N ASP A 337 24.31 20.04 15.57
CA ASP A 337 24.93 19.98 16.90
C ASP A 337 26.44 20.29 16.91
N ASN A 338 27.14 19.96 15.83
CA ASN A 338 28.56 20.25 15.63
C ASN A 338 28.85 21.70 15.17
N GLY A 339 27.82 22.55 15.06
CA GLY A 339 27.94 23.95 14.65
C GLY A 339 27.93 24.18 13.13
N LEU A 340 27.83 23.13 12.30
CA LEU A 340 27.66 23.28 10.86
C LEU A 340 26.31 23.92 10.55
N ARG A 341 26.32 24.99 9.75
CA ARG A 341 25.11 25.67 9.26
C ARG A 341 24.83 25.28 7.81
N LEU A 342 23.73 24.56 7.59
CA LEU A 342 23.26 24.17 6.27
C LEU A 342 22.22 25.17 5.78
N SER A 343 22.51 25.92 4.71
CA SER A 343 21.48 26.78 4.13
C SER A 343 20.32 25.97 3.54
N ALA A 344 19.11 26.36 3.86
CA ALA A 344 17.88 25.68 3.46
C ALA A 344 16.80 26.70 3.15
N ASP A 345 15.99 26.41 2.14
CA ASP A 345 14.81 27.20 1.78
C ASP A 345 13.53 26.49 2.24
N LEU A 346 13.61 25.17 2.48
CA LEU A 346 12.58 24.37 3.14
C LEU A 346 13.18 23.19 3.91
N VAL A 347 12.45 22.72 4.92
CA VAL A 347 12.77 21.54 5.72
C VAL A 347 11.64 20.53 5.63
N LEU A 348 11.94 19.25 5.43
CA LEU A 348 10.96 18.16 5.51
C LEU A 348 11.33 17.19 6.63
N ALA A 349 10.43 17.02 7.60
CA ALA A 349 10.59 16.06 8.68
C ALA A 349 10.02 14.69 8.27
N GLY A 350 10.91 13.71 8.10
CA GLY A 350 10.61 12.31 7.76
C GLY A 350 10.93 11.36 8.92
N ILE A 351 10.56 11.75 10.14
CA ILE A 351 11.02 11.11 11.38
C ILE A 351 10.12 9.98 11.91
N GLY A 352 9.11 9.57 11.14
CA GLY A 352 8.16 8.51 11.48
C GLY A 352 6.78 9.05 11.83
N VAL A 353 5.88 8.14 12.20
CA VAL A 353 4.49 8.44 12.54
C VAL A 353 4.13 7.80 13.88
N ARG A 354 2.98 8.19 14.44
CA ARG A 354 2.32 7.53 15.56
C ARG A 354 0.88 7.15 15.17
N PRO A 355 0.32 6.07 15.71
CA PRO A 355 -1.10 5.72 15.55
C PRO A 355 -2.03 6.91 15.88
N ALA A 356 -3.05 7.13 15.06
CA ALA A 356 -4.02 8.20 15.24
C ALA A 356 -5.16 7.76 16.18
N THR A 357 -4.83 7.59 17.45
CA THR A 357 -5.69 7.01 18.50
C THR A 357 -6.24 8.03 19.49
N GLU A 358 -6.03 9.33 19.26
CA GLU A 358 -6.41 10.38 20.21
C GLU A 358 -7.92 10.35 20.56
N ALA A 359 -8.79 10.03 19.60
CA ALA A 359 -10.24 9.91 19.80
C ALA A 359 -10.68 8.59 20.48
N PHE A 360 -9.75 7.65 20.69
CA PHE A 360 -10.02 6.29 21.16
C PHE A 360 -9.23 5.94 22.42
N ALA A 361 -8.79 6.95 23.18
CA ALA A 361 -8.00 6.79 24.40
C ALA A 361 -8.72 5.99 25.51
N SER A 362 -10.02 5.74 25.38
CA SER A 362 -10.79 4.85 26.26
C SER A 362 -10.53 3.36 26.01
N LEU A 363 -9.95 2.99 24.86
CA LEU A 363 -9.58 1.62 24.54
C LEU A 363 -8.21 1.26 25.16
N PRO A 364 -7.92 -0.03 25.39
CA PRO A 364 -6.58 -0.46 25.74
C PRO A 364 -5.62 -0.16 24.58
N LEU A 365 -4.58 0.64 24.86
CA LEU A 365 -3.55 1.00 23.90
C LEU A 365 -2.23 0.32 24.24
N GLU A 366 -1.48 -0.09 23.22
CA GLU A 366 -0.10 -0.55 23.37
C GLU A 366 0.85 0.63 23.69
N ASN A 367 2.11 0.34 24.02
CA ASN A 367 3.09 1.37 24.39
C ASN A 367 3.26 2.45 23.31
N ASP A 368 3.22 2.05 22.04
CA ASP A 368 3.31 2.95 20.89
C ASP A 368 1.99 3.63 20.53
N GLN A 369 0.98 3.54 21.40
CA GLN A 369 -0.37 4.08 21.26
C GLN A 369 -1.24 3.39 20.21
N SER A 370 -0.82 2.24 19.66
CA SER A 370 -1.65 1.46 18.74
C SER A 370 -2.75 0.67 19.44
N ILE A 371 -3.77 0.27 18.67
CA ILE A 371 -4.85 -0.59 19.16
C ILE A 371 -4.48 -2.04 18.86
N ARG A 372 -4.43 -2.89 19.88
CA ARG A 372 -4.25 -4.33 19.67
C ARG A 372 -5.52 -4.97 19.16
N VAL A 373 -5.38 -5.82 18.15
CA VAL A 373 -6.46 -6.61 17.56
C VAL A 373 -6.14 -8.10 17.58
N ASP A 374 -7.17 -8.94 17.48
CA ASP A 374 -7.01 -10.37 17.20
C ASP A 374 -6.68 -10.64 15.72
N ALA A 375 -6.55 -11.93 15.34
CA ALA A 375 -6.23 -12.32 13.97
C ALA A 375 -7.34 -12.00 12.95
N GLY A 376 -8.57 -11.77 13.42
CA GLY A 376 -9.73 -11.32 12.66
C GLY A 376 -9.94 -9.80 12.68
N MET A 377 -8.95 -9.04 13.16
CA MET A 377 -8.95 -7.58 13.31
C MET A 377 -9.93 -7.03 14.38
N GLY A 378 -10.47 -7.91 15.22
CA GLY A 378 -11.42 -7.55 16.28
C GLY A 378 -10.74 -6.87 17.47
N VAL A 379 -11.42 -5.87 18.02
CA VAL A 379 -11.09 -5.19 19.30
C VAL A 379 -12.11 -5.61 20.36
N THR A 380 -13.39 -5.57 20.01
CA THR A 380 -14.53 -6.12 20.76
C THR A 380 -15.54 -6.72 19.78
N ASP A 381 -16.62 -7.33 20.26
CA ASP A 381 -17.64 -8.01 19.43
C ASP A 381 -18.22 -7.15 18.30
N ASN A 382 -18.26 -5.82 18.47
CA ASN A 382 -18.84 -4.88 17.50
C ASN A 382 -17.83 -3.81 17.04
N LEU A 383 -16.55 -3.98 17.34
CA LEU A 383 -15.51 -2.99 17.03
C LEU A 383 -14.26 -3.65 16.46
N TRP A 384 -13.79 -3.15 15.32
CA TRP A 384 -12.57 -3.57 14.64
C TRP A 384 -11.60 -2.40 14.50
N ALA A 385 -10.31 -2.69 14.29
CA ALA A 385 -9.32 -1.69 13.90
C ALA A 385 -8.42 -2.22 12.77
N ILE A 386 -8.14 -1.41 11.75
CA ILE A 386 -7.46 -1.83 10.52
C ILE A 386 -6.44 -0.78 10.03
N GLY A 387 -5.41 -1.25 9.31
CA GLY A 387 -4.33 -0.39 8.82
C GLY A 387 -3.35 0.07 9.91
N ASP A 388 -2.67 1.20 9.67
CA ASP A 388 -1.53 1.69 10.46
C ASP A 388 -1.79 1.86 11.98
N ILE A 389 -3.06 1.95 12.38
CA ILE A 389 -3.50 2.09 13.78
C ILE A 389 -3.42 0.77 14.57
N ALA A 390 -3.42 -0.38 13.89
CA ALA A 390 -3.63 -1.68 14.49
C ALA A 390 -2.32 -2.46 14.71
N THR A 391 -2.13 -2.98 15.93
CA THR A 391 -1.17 -4.04 16.24
C THR A 391 -1.87 -5.39 16.14
N PHE A 392 -1.47 -6.21 15.18
CA PHE A 392 -2.11 -7.50 14.87
C PHE A 392 -1.13 -8.67 15.08
N PRO A 393 -1.62 -9.91 15.23
CA PRO A 393 -0.75 -11.07 15.33
C PRO A 393 -0.23 -11.46 13.94
N LEU A 394 1.09 -11.37 13.73
CA LEU A 394 1.78 -11.94 12.57
C LEU A 394 2.63 -13.11 13.04
N ASN A 395 2.34 -14.32 12.56
CA ASN A 395 3.00 -15.56 12.99
C ASN A 395 3.03 -15.72 14.52
N GLY A 396 1.93 -15.38 15.18
CA GLY A 396 1.76 -15.45 16.64
C GLY A 396 2.45 -14.33 17.42
N GLN A 397 3.10 -13.38 16.76
CA GLN A 397 3.79 -12.26 17.40
C GLN A 397 3.04 -10.94 17.15
N PRO A 398 2.89 -10.07 18.16
CA PRO A 398 2.28 -8.77 17.96
C PRO A 398 3.17 -7.90 17.07
N ARG A 399 2.60 -7.36 16.00
CA ARG A 399 3.28 -6.49 15.03
C ARG A 399 2.38 -5.35 14.62
N ARG A 400 3.00 -4.19 14.43
CA ARG A 400 2.40 -3.05 13.74
C ARG A 400 3.20 -2.79 12.49
N ILE A 401 2.52 -2.72 11.36
CA ILE A 401 3.14 -2.55 10.05
C ILE A 401 2.34 -1.49 9.29
N GLU A 402 3.03 -0.46 8.81
CA GLU A 402 2.45 0.74 8.20
C GLU A 402 2.54 0.66 6.68
N HIS A 403 1.72 -0.18 6.05
CA HIS A 403 1.81 -0.41 4.61
C HIS A 403 0.45 -0.42 3.90
N TRP A 404 0.44 0.18 2.71
CA TRP A 404 -0.74 0.43 1.90
C TRP A 404 -1.55 -0.82 1.59
N ARG A 405 -0.91 -1.86 1.05
CA ARG A 405 -1.58 -3.13 0.72
C ARG A 405 -2.06 -3.86 1.98
N LEU A 406 -1.23 -3.92 3.02
CA LEU A 406 -1.56 -4.59 4.27
C LEU A 406 -2.79 -3.97 4.94
N ALA A 407 -2.90 -2.64 4.93
CA ALA A 407 -4.04 -1.94 5.47
C ALA A 407 -5.36 -2.33 4.78
N GLN A 408 -5.31 -2.64 3.49
CA GLN A 408 -6.46 -3.16 2.74
C GLN A 408 -6.69 -4.66 2.99
N GLN A 409 -5.65 -5.45 3.29
CA GLN A 409 -5.82 -6.85 3.71
C GLN A 409 -6.57 -6.93 5.04
N HIS A 410 -6.18 -6.10 6.01
CA HIS A 410 -6.91 -5.94 7.27
C HIS A 410 -8.37 -5.56 7.00
N ALA A 411 -8.62 -4.65 6.05
CA ALA A 411 -9.96 -4.20 5.70
C ALA A 411 -10.87 -5.33 5.17
N ARG A 412 -10.34 -6.21 4.32
CA ARG A 412 -11.11 -7.35 3.77
C ARG A 412 -11.45 -8.38 4.83
N ILE A 413 -10.50 -8.68 5.72
CA ILE A 413 -10.70 -9.59 6.86
C ILE A 413 -11.75 -9.02 7.82
N ALA A 414 -11.59 -7.76 8.23
CA ALA A 414 -12.55 -7.10 9.12
C ALA A 414 -13.95 -7.07 8.50
N ALA A 415 -14.09 -6.72 7.22
CA ALA A 415 -15.38 -6.70 6.54
C ALA A 415 -16.07 -8.08 6.54
N ALA A 416 -15.32 -9.17 6.35
CA ALA A 416 -15.87 -10.52 6.44
C ALA A 416 -16.37 -10.84 7.86
N ASN A 417 -15.57 -10.50 8.87
CA ASN A 417 -15.86 -10.83 10.25
C ASN A 417 -16.96 -9.96 10.85
N MET A 418 -17.09 -8.70 10.40
CA MET A 418 -18.25 -7.84 10.68
C MET A 418 -19.57 -8.47 10.18
N LEU A 419 -19.50 -9.34 9.16
CA LEU A 419 -20.64 -10.10 8.62
C LEU A 419 -20.79 -11.49 9.24
N GLY A 420 -19.98 -11.83 10.24
CA GLY A 420 -20.05 -13.11 10.96
C GLY A 420 -19.23 -14.24 10.34
N ALA A 421 -18.30 -13.94 9.43
CA ALA A 421 -17.29 -14.91 9.00
C ALA A 421 -16.22 -15.13 10.10
N ASP A 422 -15.30 -16.05 9.82
CA ASP A 422 -14.14 -16.37 10.67
C ASP A 422 -12.86 -16.34 9.82
N GLU A 423 -12.58 -15.18 9.22
CA GLU A 423 -11.37 -14.94 8.44
C GLU A 423 -10.23 -14.46 9.34
N HIS A 424 -9.01 -14.92 9.05
CA HIS A 424 -7.81 -14.59 9.81
C HIS A 424 -6.68 -14.15 8.90
N TYR A 425 -5.81 -13.28 9.40
CA TYR A 425 -4.60 -12.92 8.67
C TYR A 425 -3.63 -14.11 8.58
N LEU A 426 -3.50 -14.69 7.39
CA LEU A 426 -2.61 -15.81 7.07
C LEU A 426 -1.72 -15.51 5.84
N ASP A 427 -1.58 -14.23 5.49
CA ASP A 427 -0.86 -13.77 4.30
C ASP A 427 0.57 -13.35 4.64
N VAL A 428 1.32 -12.96 3.61
CA VAL A 428 2.66 -12.38 3.74
C VAL A 428 2.57 -10.86 3.53
N PRO A 429 3.11 -10.04 4.45
CA PRO A 429 3.18 -8.60 4.25
C PRO A 429 3.95 -8.26 2.98
N TYR A 430 3.47 -7.27 2.23
CA TYR A 430 4.11 -6.77 1.03
C TYR A 430 4.13 -5.24 1.06
N PHE A 431 5.26 -4.66 0.65
CA PHE A 431 5.32 -3.25 0.29
C PHE A 431 6.32 -3.01 -0.84
N TRP A 432 6.31 -1.79 -1.37
CA TRP A 432 7.26 -1.33 -2.35
C TRP A 432 7.76 0.07 -1.99
N THR A 433 8.93 0.43 -2.51
CA THR A 433 9.44 1.80 -2.47
C THR A 433 10.11 2.16 -3.78
N TRP A 434 10.06 3.45 -4.15
CA TRP A 434 10.53 3.92 -5.45
C TRP A 434 11.54 5.05 -5.32
N HIS A 435 12.70 4.90 -5.95
CA HIS A 435 13.76 5.89 -5.93
C HIS A 435 14.38 6.00 -7.32
N PHE A 436 14.43 7.21 -7.88
CA PHE A 436 15.10 7.51 -9.15
C PHE A 436 14.80 6.52 -10.28
N GLY A 437 13.52 6.18 -10.48
CA GLY A 437 13.09 5.25 -11.52
C GLY A 437 13.16 3.78 -11.14
N ARG A 438 13.78 3.42 -10.00
CA ARG A 438 13.89 2.03 -9.53
C ARG A 438 12.80 1.70 -8.53
N ASN A 439 12.09 0.60 -8.78
CA ASN A 439 11.11 0.03 -7.86
C ASN A 439 11.76 -1.11 -7.06
N TYR A 440 11.63 -1.05 -5.73
CA TYR A 440 12.10 -2.08 -4.81
C TYR A 440 10.91 -2.73 -4.13
N ASP A 441 10.71 -4.02 -4.40
CA ASP A 441 9.67 -4.84 -3.79
C ASP A 441 10.20 -5.52 -2.52
N TYR A 442 9.34 -5.66 -1.52
CA TYR A 442 9.66 -6.41 -0.31
C TYR A 442 8.49 -7.29 0.14
N LEU A 443 8.81 -8.54 0.46
CA LEU A 443 7.89 -9.53 1.01
C LEU A 443 8.37 -10.00 2.37
N GLY A 444 7.42 -10.19 3.29
CA GLY A 444 7.65 -10.70 4.63
C GLY A 444 7.94 -9.60 5.65
N GLN A 445 8.38 -10.02 6.83
CA GLN A 445 8.87 -9.13 7.88
C GLN A 445 9.94 -9.88 8.67
N ALA A 446 11.19 -9.83 8.19
CA ALA A 446 12.30 -10.46 8.90
C ALA A 446 12.76 -9.56 10.06
N GLY A 447 12.57 -10.01 11.30
CA GLY A 447 13.16 -9.35 12.47
C GLY A 447 14.63 -9.71 12.66
N GLN A 448 14.99 -10.96 12.33
CA GLN A 448 16.34 -11.52 12.34
C GLN A 448 16.42 -12.58 11.24
N TRP A 449 17.62 -12.75 10.67
CA TRP A 449 17.93 -13.78 9.67
C TRP A 449 19.35 -14.29 9.92
N ASP A 450 19.64 -15.53 9.53
CA ASP A 450 20.96 -16.16 9.63
C ASP A 450 21.67 -16.28 8.27
N ALA A 451 20.93 -16.09 7.18
CA ALA A 451 21.46 -16.10 5.82
C ALA A 451 20.80 -15.02 4.95
N ILE A 452 21.55 -14.50 3.99
CA ILE A 452 21.02 -13.71 2.88
C ILE A 452 21.73 -14.15 1.60
N GLU A 453 20.95 -14.50 0.59
CA GLU A 453 21.45 -14.98 -0.70
C GLU A 453 20.88 -14.13 -1.82
N PHE A 454 21.70 -13.81 -2.83
CA PHE A 454 21.30 -12.98 -3.96
C PHE A 454 21.44 -13.72 -5.28
N MET A 455 20.52 -13.43 -6.20
CA MET A 455 20.68 -13.64 -7.62
C MET A 455 20.67 -12.26 -8.29
N GLY A 456 21.75 -11.94 -9.02
CA GLY A 456 22.04 -10.59 -9.48
C GLY A 456 22.90 -9.80 -8.49
N ASP A 457 23.17 -8.54 -8.82
CA ASP A 457 23.97 -7.61 -8.01
C ASP A 457 23.06 -6.48 -7.51
N PRO A 458 22.92 -6.25 -6.19
CA PRO A 458 22.13 -5.15 -5.65
C PRO A 458 22.47 -3.76 -6.20
N GLU A 459 23.71 -3.51 -6.61
CA GLU A 459 24.12 -2.24 -7.22
C GLU A 459 23.70 -2.13 -8.70
N GLN A 460 23.50 -3.27 -9.38
CA GLN A 460 23.16 -3.39 -10.80
C GLN A 460 21.88 -4.23 -10.99
N PRO A 461 20.69 -3.61 -10.86
CA PRO A 461 19.42 -4.27 -11.18
C PRO A 461 19.44 -4.90 -12.60
N PRO A 462 18.72 -6.01 -12.83
CA PRO A 462 17.75 -6.60 -11.91
C PRO A 462 18.40 -7.54 -10.87
N PHE A 463 17.83 -7.61 -9.66
CA PHE A 463 18.27 -8.54 -8.62
C PHE A 463 17.12 -9.00 -7.73
N ILE A 464 17.30 -10.16 -7.09
CA ILE A 464 16.45 -10.64 -6.00
C ILE A 464 17.32 -11.22 -4.89
N GLY A 465 17.00 -10.87 -3.64
CA GLY A 465 17.62 -11.35 -2.43
C GLY A 465 16.62 -12.09 -1.54
N LEU A 466 17.00 -13.26 -1.04
CA LEU A 466 16.22 -14.04 -0.08
C LEU A 466 16.88 -14.02 1.30
N PHE A 467 16.09 -13.71 2.32
CA PHE A 467 16.51 -13.76 3.72
C PHE A 467 16.07 -15.10 4.31
N GLY A 468 17.04 -15.85 4.83
CA GLY A 468 16.85 -17.16 5.44
C GLY A 468 16.88 -17.10 6.97
N ALA A 469 16.04 -17.90 7.61
CA ALA A 469 16.18 -18.25 9.02
C ALA A 469 15.87 -19.74 9.21
N ASN A 470 16.80 -20.50 9.78
CA ASN A 470 16.69 -21.95 9.94
C ASN A 470 16.36 -22.68 8.62
N GLY A 471 16.92 -22.22 7.50
CA GLY A 471 16.71 -22.79 6.17
C GLY A 471 15.37 -22.43 5.48
N LEU A 472 14.52 -21.62 6.12
CA LEU A 472 13.26 -21.13 5.55
C LEU A 472 13.40 -19.66 5.10
N VAL A 473 12.71 -19.30 4.02
CA VAL A 473 12.58 -17.90 3.57
C VAL A 473 11.69 -17.15 4.56
N VAL A 474 12.21 -16.08 5.13
CA VAL A 474 11.47 -15.18 6.04
C VAL A 474 11.19 -13.80 5.45
N ALA A 475 11.97 -13.40 4.45
CA ALA A 475 11.70 -12.21 3.64
C ALA A 475 12.34 -12.35 2.24
N ALA A 476 11.88 -11.52 1.31
CA ALA A 476 12.49 -11.34 0.00
C ALA A 476 12.52 -9.86 -0.37
N VAL A 477 13.62 -9.40 -0.98
CA VAL A 477 13.77 -8.05 -1.52
C VAL A 477 14.17 -8.13 -2.98
N ALA A 478 13.61 -7.31 -3.85
CA ALA A 478 13.95 -7.34 -5.25
C ALA A 478 13.84 -5.98 -5.93
N CYS A 479 14.57 -5.82 -7.03
CA CYS A 479 14.42 -4.71 -7.97
C CYS A 479 14.31 -5.31 -9.38
N GLU A 480 13.23 -4.95 -10.09
CA GLU A 480 12.95 -5.41 -11.47
C GLU A 480 12.89 -6.96 -11.61
N GLN A 481 12.17 -7.61 -10.68
CA GLN A 481 11.92 -9.06 -10.65
C GLN A 481 10.44 -9.37 -10.35
N GLU A 482 9.55 -8.68 -11.06
CA GLU A 482 8.11 -8.58 -10.76
C GLU A 482 7.44 -9.95 -10.72
N ARG A 483 7.70 -10.81 -11.72
CA ARG A 483 7.10 -12.15 -11.81
C ARG A 483 7.57 -13.08 -10.70
N ALA A 484 8.86 -13.04 -10.35
CA ALA A 484 9.41 -13.82 -9.25
C ALA A 484 8.80 -13.36 -7.92
N MET A 485 8.69 -12.06 -7.68
CA MET A 485 8.04 -11.52 -6.48
C MET A 485 6.54 -11.82 -6.45
N ALA A 486 5.85 -11.84 -7.60
CA ALA A 486 4.46 -12.27 -7.70
C ALA A 486 4.26 -13.74 -7.31
N LEU A 487 5.16 -14.62 -7.73
CA LEU A 487 5.15 -16.02 -7.34
C LEU A 487 5.43 -16.20 -5.83
N LEU A 488 6.44 -15.50 -5.30
CA LEU A 488 6.81 -15.58 -3.89
C LEU A 488 5.73 -15.02 -2.97
N ALA A 489 5.00 -13.98 -3.39
CA ALA A 489 3.88 -13.41 -2.62
C ALA A 489 2.79 -14.45 -2.33
N GLU A 490 2.61 -15.44 -3.20
CA GLU A 490 1.69 -16.56 -2.93
C GLU A 490 2.40 -17.72 -2.21
N ARG A 491 3.64 -18.04 -2.57
CA ARG A 491 4.34 -19.20 -1.98
C ARG A 491 4.81 -19.00 -0.54
N MET A 492 5.11 -17.78 -0.14
CA MET A 492 5.55 -17.46 1.22
C MET A 492 4.42 -17.44 2.25
N LYS A 493 3.15 -17.63 1.84
CA LYS A 493 2.02 -17.82 2.76
C LYS A 493 2.10 -19.14 3.54
N GLN A 494 2.98 -20.04 3.11
CA GLN A 494 3.33 -21.28 3.81
C GLN A 494 4.85 -21.33 4.00
N PRO A 495 5.36 -22.09 4.99
CA PRO A 495 6.80 -22.27 5.16
C PRO A 495 7.48 -22.70 3.85
N LEU A 496 8.43 -21.91 3.38
CA LEU A 496 9.10 -22.10 2.11
C LEU A 496 10.61 -22.33 2.33
N PRO A 497 11.15 -23.53 2.05
CA PRO A 497 12.60 -23.75 2.10
C PRO A 497 13.36 -22.87 1.10
N MET A 498 14.54 -22.39 1.49
CA MET A 498 15.40 -21.55 0.64
C MET A 498 15.71 -22.22 -0.72
N GLU A 499 16.03 -23.52 -0.72
CA GLU A 499 16.32 -24.27 -1.95
C GLU A 499 15.10 -24.34 -2.89
N GLU A 500 13.91 -24.54 -2.32
CA GLU A 500 12.67 -24.55 -3.10
C GLU A 500 12.38 -23.17 -3.69
N ALA A 501 12.57 -22.10 -2.92
CA ALA A 501 12.40 -20.73 -3.38
C ALA A 501 13.32 -20.41 -4.57
N TRP A 502 14.59 -20.78 -4.51
CA TRP A 502 15.51 -20.56 -5.63
C TRP A 502 15.14 -21.36 -6.87
N ARG A 503 14.65 -22.59 -6.72
CA ARG A 503 14.14 -23.37 -7.85
C ARG A 503 12.94 -22.70 -8.51
N LEU A 504 12.03 -22.15 -7.71
CA LEU A 504 10.85 -21.41 -8.19
C LEU A 504 11.26 -20.13 -8.94
N ILE A 505 12.18 -19.35 -8.37
CA ILE A 505 12.69 -18.11 -8.99
C ILE A 505 13.32 -18.43 -10.35
N ARG A 506 14.25 -19.39 -10.42
CA ARG A 506 14.93 -19.79 -11.67
C ARG A 506 13.98 -20.31 -12.76
N ALA A 507 12.80 -20.80 -12.38
CA ALA A 507 11.80 -21.29 -13.33
C ALA A 507 11.00 -20.15 -14.00
N VAL A 508 11.02 -18.94 -13.42
CA VAL A 508 10.29 -17.77 -13.93
C VAL A 508 11.18 -16.60 -14.35
N SER A 509 12.48 -16.67 -14.06
CA SER A 509 13.51 -15.73 -14.51
C SER A 509 13.83 -15.80 -16.00
#